data_AF-A0A3L7Y2L9-F1
#
_entry.id   AF-A0A3L7Y2L9-F1
#
_cell.length_a   1.000
_cell.length_b   1.000
_cell.length_c   1.000
_cell.angle_alpha   90.00
_cell.angle_beta   90.00
_cell.angle_gamma   90.00
#
_symmetry.space_group_name_H-M   'P 1'
#
loop_
_entity.id
_entity.type
_entity.pdbx_description
1 polymer ?
#
loop_
_entity_poly.entity_id
_entity_poly.type
_entity_poly.pdbx_seq_one_letter_code
_entity_poly.pdbx_strand_id
1 'polypeptide(L)'
;MAMQPISPVAVAVTAHWRTGAPTAVAFEGISRKVTQVLALRREYGVFSASEGPRTLWEIETEDAALVLSFSRRTGAWSIQAFDDAWATLPFASGIPEMEHVLVHA
;
A
#
# COMPACT_ATOMS: atom_id res chain seq x y z
N MET A 1 14.22 -0.77 -6.56
CA MET A 1 13.09 0.08 -6.94
C MET A 1 12.92 1.13 -5.86
N ALA A 2 12.64 2.38 -6.22
CA ALA A 2 12.29 3.41 -5.24
C ALA A 2 10.78 3.32 -4.99
N MET A 3 10.37 3.37 -3.72
CA MET A 3 8.97 3.39 -3.33
C MET A 3 8.57 4.82 -2.99
N GLN A 4 7.54 5.34 -3.65
CA GLN A 4 6.98 6.65 -3.38
C GLN A 4 5.89 6.54 -2.29
N PRO A 5 6.06 7.17 -1.12
CA PRO A 5 5.04 7.20 -0.08
C PRO A 5 3.88 8.11 -0.49
N ILE A 6 2.68 7.79 -0.02
CA ILE A 6 1.45 8.53 -0.32
C ILE A 6 0.62 8.76 0.94
N SER A 7 -0.35 9.67 0.84
CA SER A 7 -1.44 9.70 1.82
C SER A 7 -2.18 8.35 1.78
N PRO A 8 -2.45 7.70 2.93
CA PRO A 8 -3.09 6.38 2.96
C PRO A 8 -4.40 6.33 2.17
N VAL A 9 -4.46 5.44 1.18
CA VAL A 9 -5.67 5.21 0.37
C VAL A 9 -6.35 3.94 0.83
N ALA A 10 -7.62 4.03 1.25
CA ALA A 10 -8.39 2.87 1.68
C ALA A 10 -8.66 1.92 0.50
N VAL A 11 -8.44 0.61 0.71
CA VAL A 11 -8.61 -0.40 -0.35
C VAL A 11 -9.29 -1.65 0.19
N ALA A 12 -9.90 -2.42 -0.71
CA ALA A 12 -10.33 -3.79 -0.42
C ALA A 12 -9.20 -4.77 -0.75
N VAL A 13 -8.96 -5.75 0.11
CA VAL A 13 -7.92 -6.76 -0.09
C VAL A 13 -8.55 -8.14 0.08
N THR A 14 -8.33 -9.01 -0.90
CA THR A 14 -8.58 -10.44 -0.74
C THR A 14 -7.32 -11.07 -0.18
N ALA A 15 -7.42 -11.73 0.96
CA ALA A 15 -6.29 -12.36 1.63
C ALA A 15 -6.46 -13.88 1.72
N HIS A 16 -5.34 -14.60 1.69
CA HIS A 16 -5.30 -16.03 1.89
C HIS A 16 -5.73 -16.38 3.32
N TRP A 17 -6.77 -17.21 3.46
CA TRP A 17 -7.46 -17.47 4.72
C TRP A 17 -6.56 -17.96 5.87
N ARG A 18 -5.50 -18.71 5.57
CA ARG A 18 -4.61 -19.28 6.59
C ARG A 18 -3.48 -18.35 6.99
N THR A 19 -2.93 -17.61 6.03
CA THR A 19 -1.69 -16.84 6.22
C THR A 19 -1.95 -15.35 6.38
N GLY A 20 -3.13 -14.88 5.97
CA GLY A 20 -3.45 -13.45 5.86
C GLY A 20 -2.71 -12.74 4.73
N ALA A 21 -1.96 -13.48 3.89
CA ALA A 21 -1.20 -12.90 2.79
C ALA A 21 -2.14 -12.32 1.72
N PRO A 22 -1.92 -11.09 1.25
CA PRO A 22 -2.69 -10.52 0.15
C PRO A 22 -2.62 -11.40 -1.10
N THR A 23 -3.75 -11.56 -1.78
CA THR A 23 -3.89 -12.33 -3.03
C THR A 23 -4.51 -11.49 -4.17
N ALA A 24 -5.28 -10.47 -3.82
CA ALA A 24 -5.73 -9.44 -4.75
C ALA A 24 -5.99 -8.13 -3.99
N VAL A 25 -5.84 -7.01 -4.70
CA VAL A 25 -6.17 -5.66 -4.22
C VAL A 25 -7.25 -5.09 -5.14
N ALA A 26 -8.25 -4.42 -4.59
CA ALA A 26 -9.33 -3.78 -5.33
C ALA A 26 -9.56 -2.35 -4.84
N PHE A 27 -9.68 -1.43 -5.80
CA PHE A 27 -9.86 0.00 -5.57
C PHE A 27 -10.50 0.66 -6.80
N GLU A 28 -11.43 1.61 -6.61
CA GLU A 28 -12.09 2.37 -7.70
C GLU A 28 -12.61 1.49 -8.86
N GLY A 29 -13.16 0.31 -8.53
CA GLY A 29 -13.69 -0.64 -9.51
C GLY A 29 -12.63 -1.45 -10.28
N ILE A 30 -11.35 -1.25 -10.01
CA ILE A 30 -10.23 -2.00 -10.59
C ILE A 30 -9.73 -3.02 -9.58
N SER A 31 -9.48 -4.25 -10.05
CA SER A 31 -8.83 -5.29 -9.26
C SER A 31 -7.50 -5.70 -9.89
N ARG A 32 -6.50 -5.95 -9.03
CA ARG A 32 -5.18 -6.45 -9.40
C ARG A 32 -4.84 -7.68 -8.60
N LYS A 33 -4.37 -8.70 -9.30
CA LYS A 33 -3.89 -9.92 -8.67
C LYS A 33 -2.52 -9.66 -8.05
N VAL A 34 -2.31 -10.18 -6.86
CA VAL A 34 -0.99 -10.24 -6.24
C VAL A 34 -0.23 -11.40 -6.87
N THR A 35 0.91 -11.09 -7.48
CA THR A 35 1.81 -12.07 -8.13
C THR A 35 2.85 -12.58 -7.13
N GLN A 36 3.28 -11.72 -6.21
CA GLN A 36 4.29 -12.07 -5.21
C GLN A 36 4.12 -11.25 -3.92
N VAL A 37 4.48 -11.83 -2.78
CA VAL A 37 4.72 -11.10 -1.53
C VAL A 37 6.23 -10.93 -1.38
N LEU A 38 6.70 -9.69 -1.41
CA LEU A 38 8.12 -9.34 -1.37
C LEU A 38 8.63 -9.27 0.08
N ALA A 39 7.85 -8.65 0.97
CA ALA A 39 8.20 -8.55 2.37
C ALA A 39 6.95 -8.45 3.27
N LEU A 40 7.14 -8.89 4.52
CA LEU A 40 6.17 -8.75 5.59
C LEU A 40 6.85 -8.10 6.78
N ARG A 41 6.33 -6.94 7.20
CA ARG A 41 6.80 -6.22 8.39
C ARG A 41 5.66 -6.09 9.38
N ARG A 42 5.94 -6.44 10.63
CA ARG A 42 4.97 -6.32 11.72
C ARG A 42 5.49 -5.28 12.69
N GLU A 43 4.73 -4.20 12.84
CA GLU A 43 5.12 -3.08 13.68
C GLU A 43 4.43 -3.22 15.04
N TYR A 44 5.24 -3.45 16.07
CA TYR A 44 4.83 -3.71 17.44
C TYR A 44 5.32 -2.57 18.38
N GLY A 45 4.90 -1.31 18.13
CA GLY A 45 5.20 -0.10 18.95
C GLY A 45 6.61 0.49 18.71
N VAL A 46 6.87 1.80 18.68
CA VAL A 46 6.29 3.01 19.31
C VAL A 46 5.72 3.96 18.23
N PHE A 47 4.40 4.02 18.07
CA PHE A 47 3.72 4.99 17.20
C PHE A 47 2.57 5.62 17.98
N SER A 48 2.11 6.81 17.55
CA SER A 48 1.06 7.56 18.22
C SER A 48 -0.18 6.69 18.45
N ALA A 49 -0.90 6.92 19.55
CA ALA A 49 -2.11 6.15 19.92
C ALA A 49 -3.20 6.17 18.82
N SER A 50 -3.14 7.16 17.92
CA SER A 50 -3.99 7.30 16.74
C SER A 50 -3.71 6.26 15.63
N GLU A 51 -2.47 5.79 15.48
CA GLU A 51 -2.09 4.87 14.38
C GLU A 51 -2.09 3.39 14.80
N GLY A 52 -1.63 3.09 16.02
CA GLY A 52 -1.63 1.74 16.58
C GLY A 52 -0.77 0.72 15.82
N PRO A 53 -0.78 -0.56 16.24
CA PRO A 53 0.00 -1.61 15.59
C PRO A 53 -0.56 -1.98 14.21
N ARG A 54 0.31 -2.01 13.20
CA ARG A 54 -0.04 -2.36 11.81
C ARG A 54 0.85 -3.45 11.25
N THR A 55 0.33 -4.13 10.24
CA THR A 55 1.09 -5.09 9.44
C THR A 55 1.29 -4.52 8.06
N LEU A 56 2.55 -4.31 7.67
CA LEU A 56 2.91 -3.85 6.35
C LEU A 56 3.28 -5.04 5.46
N TRP A 57 2.76 -5.02 4.24
CA TRP A 57 3.04 -6.00 3.21
C TRP A 57 3.60 -5.28 2.00
N GLU A 58 4.82 -5.59 1.62
CA GLU A 58 5.34 -5.24 0.29
C GLU A 58 4.93 -6.37 -0.65
N ILE A 59 4.22 -6.02 -1.71
CA ILE A 59 3.68 -6.97 -2.68
C ILE A 59 4.01 -6.52 -4.09
N GLU A 60 4.03 -7.48 -4.98
CA GLU A 60 4.05 -7.28 -6.42
C GLU A 60 2.68 -7.67 -6.96
N THR A 61 2.19 -6.88 -7.91
CA THR A 61 0.96 -7.16 -8.66
C THR A 61 1.30 -7.41 -10.13
N GLU A 62 0.30 -7.46 -10.99
CA GLU A 62 0.50 -7.64 -12.43
C GLU A 62 1.16 -6.44 -13.10
N ASP A 63 1.00 -5.24 -12.55
CA ASP A 63 1.45 -3.98 -13.16
C ASP A 63 2.40 -3.14 -12.30
N ALA A 64 2.45 -3.34 -10.99
CA ALA A 64 3.40 -2.61 -10.13
C ALA A 64 3.54 -3.19 -8.71
N ALA A 65 4.47 -2.63 -7.92
CA ALA A 65 4.72 -3.01 -6.53
C ALA A 65 4.03 -2.04 -5.55
N LEU A 66 3.48 -2.57 -4.46
CA LEU A 66 2.72 -1.81 -3.46
C LEU A 66 3.18 -2.11 -2.03
N VAL A 67 3.06 -1.11 -1.17
CA VAL A 67 3.07 -1.28 0.29
C VAL A 67 1.63 -1.18 0.80
N LEU A 68 1.10 -2.30 1.30
CA LEU A 68 -0.20 -2.36 1.96
C LEU A 68 -0.02 -2.31 3.48
N SER A 69 -0.89 -1.58 4.15
CA SER A 69 -1.02 -1.59 5.61
C SER A 69 -2.34 -2.22 6.01
N PHE A 70 -2.27 -3.18 6.94
CA PHE A 70 -3.41 -3.76 7.62
C PHE A 70 -3.46 -3.31 9.07
N SER A 71 -4.55 -2.65 9.45
CA SER A 71 -4.85 -2.32 10.84
C SER A 71 -5.52 -3.51 11.52
N ARG A 72 -4.83 -4.09 12.51
CA ARG A 72 -5.39 -5.20 13.30
C ARG A 72 -6.57 -4.78 14.17
N ARG A 73 -6.66 -3.49 14.51
CA ARG A 73 -7.70 -2.94 15.38
C ARG A 73 -9.02 -2.76 14.62
N THR A 74 -8.96 -2.23 13.40
CA THR A 74 -10.15 -1.90 12.62
C THR A 74 -10.45 -2.92 11.53
N GLY A 75 -9.50 -3.78 11.18
CA GLY A 75 -9.60 -4.68 10.04
C GLY A 75 -9.45 -3.97 8.68
N ALA A 76 -9.09 -2.68 8.69
CA ALA A 76 -8.99 -1.87 7.47
C ALA A 76 -7.65 -2.10 6.76
N TRP A 77 -7.71 -2.03 5.43
CA TRP A 77 -6.55 -2.07 4.54
C TRP A 77 -6.34 -0.72 3.86
N SER A 78 -5.08 -0.35 3.63
CA SER A 78 -4.73 0.85 2.89
C SER A 78 -3.44 0.67 2.08
N ILE A 79 -3.31 1.38 0.96
CA ILE A 79 -2.04 1.56 0.26
C ILE A 79 -1.28 2.72 0.93
N GLN A 80 0.01 2.50 1.20
CA GLN A 80 0.91 3.46 1.85
C GLN A 80 2.00 3.98 0.91
N ALA A 81 2.39 3.17 -0.06
CA ALA A 81 3.41 3.50 -1.06
C ALA A 81 3.28 2.60 -2.29
N PHE A 82 3.89 3.02 -3.40
CA PHE A 82 3.99 2.25 -4.65
C PHE A 82 5.34 2.51 -5.36
N ASP A 83 5.67 1.75 -6.39
CA ASP A 83 6.81 2.02 -7.29
C ASP A 83 6.43 2.81 -8.56
N ASP A 84 7.41 3.41 -9.23
CA ASP A 84 7.20 4.35 -10.36
C ASP A 84 6.34 3.79 -11.52
N ALA A 85 6.21 2.47 -11.65
CA ALA A 85 5.36 1.81 -12.65
C ALA A 85 3.86 2.09 -12.44
N TRP A 86 3.44 2.43 -11.21
CA TRP A 86 2.04 2.67 -10.86
C TRP A 86 1.53 4.09 -11.22
N ALA A 87 2.41 5.04 -11.58
CA ALA A 87 2.04 6.46 -11.80
C ALA A 87 0.98 6.70 -12.91
N THR A 88 0.67 5.70 -13.72
CA THR A 88 -0.31 5.79 -14.83
C THR A 88 -1.73 5.30 -14.47
N LEU A 89 -1.93 4.83 -13.24
CA LEU A 89 -3.21 4.25 -12.80
C LEU A 89 -4.10 5.31 -12.13
N PRO A 90 -5.44 5.15 -12.15
CA PRO A 90 -6.39 6.23 -11.83
C PRO A 90 -6.29 6.79 -10.41
N PHE A 91 -5.61 6.09 -9.49
CA PHE A 91 -5.34 6.63 -8.15
C PHE A 91 -4.12 7.54 -8.08
N ALA A 92 -3.13 7.39 -8.98
CA ALA A 92 -1.99 8.30 -9.06
C ALA A 92 -2.45 9.70 -9.53
N SER A 93 -3.56 9.74 -10.28
CA SER A 93 -4.24 10.96 -10.73
C SER A 93 -4.99 11.70 -9.61
N GLY A 94 -5.35 10.99 -8.53
CA GLY A 94 -6.06 11.55 -7.37
C GLY A 94 -5.15 11.86 -6.18
N ILE A 95 -3.88 11.47 -6.24
CA ILE A 95 -2.85 11.98 -5.34
C ILE A 95 -2.62 13.42 -5.79
N PRO A 96 -2.87 14.44 -4.94
CA PRO A 96 -2.45 15.79 -5.30
C PRO A 96 -0.96 15.69 -5.61
N GLU A 97 -0.57 16.12 -6.81
CA GLU A 97 0.82 16.31 -7.19
C GLU A 97 1.52 16.95 -5.98
N MET A 98 2.24 16.15 -5.20
CA MET A 98 3.10 16.70 -4.18
C MET A 98 4.18 17.36 -5.02
N GLU A 99 4.09 18.69 -5.11
CA GLU A 99 5.05 19.55 -5.79
C GLU A 99 6.41 18.89 -5.70
N HIS A 100 7.01 18.62 -6.86
CA HIS A 100 8.42 18.33 -6.93
C HIS A 100 9.12 19.40 -6.09
N VAL A 101 9.55 19.05 -4.88
CA VAL A 101 10.42 19.91 -4.09
C VAL A 101 11.70 19.95 -4.90
N LEU A 102 11.77 20.99 -5.72
CA LEU A 102 12.94 21.33 -6.49
C LEU A 102 14.01 21.62 -5.44
N VAL A 103 14.85 20.63 -5.17
CA VAL A 103 16.06 20.84 -4.39
C VAL A 103 16.97 21.66 -5.29
N HIS A 104 16.83 22.99 -5.19
CA HIS A 104 17.84 23.91 -5.66
C HIS A 104 19.06 23.73 -4.75
N ALA A 105 20.09 23.11 -5.29
CA ALA A 105 21.47 23.23 -4.82
C ALA A 105 22.19 24.30 -5.64
#